data_AF-A0A0F9PZ38-F1
#
_entry.id   AF-A0A0F9PZ38-F1
#
_cell.length_a   1.000
_cell.length_b   1.000
_cell.length_c   1.000
_cell.angle_alpha   90.00
_cell.angle_beta   90.00
_cell.angle_gamma   90.00
#
_symmetry.space_group_name_H-M   'P 1'
#
loop_
_entity.id
_entity.type
_entity.pdbx_description
1 polymer ?
#
loop_
_entity_poly.entity_id
_entity_poly.type
_entity_poly.pdbx_seq_one_letter_code
_entity_poly.pdbx_strand_id
1 'polypeptide(L)'
;MTKVNQAADVNLAAKLHPKGFTEMSGKMAAIVAYVLGEHWTDPEFAELHVTSDGFVLGRQVGDVGCNDWIGSVQDLDRNVSNLLRAAELTPEQCQNWEELYRRRVTDWRNGGGQDG
;
A
#
# COMPACT_ATOMS: atom_id res chain seq x y z
N MET A 1 6.95 -26.88 -17.88
CA MET A 1 6.19 -26.66 -16.63
C MET A 1 5.28 -25.47 -16.85
N THR A 2 4.03 -25.65 -16.45
CA THR A 2 2.81 -24.97 -16.92
C THR A 2 2.89 -23.44 -16.82
N LYS A 3 2.63 -22.75 -17.94
CA LYS A 3 2.29 -21.33 -17.98
C LYS A 3 1.07 -21.14 -17.07
N VAL A 4 1.27 -20.52 -15.92
CA VAL A 4 0.15 -20.07 -15.08
C VAL A 4 -0.59 -18.98 -15.87
N ASN A 5 -1.91 -19.08 -15.92
CA ASN A 5 -2.80 -18.31 -16.78
C ASN A 5 -2.57 -16.79 -16.69
N GLN A 6 -1.85 -16.25 -17.68
CA GLN A 6 -1.60 -14.83 -17.89
C GLN A 6 -2.75 -14.19 -18.71
N ALA A 7 -4.00 -14.43 -18.29
CA ALA A 7 -5.20 -13.98 -18.99
C ALA A 7 -6.31 -13.55 -18.00
N ALA A 8 -5.91 -12.87 -16.92
CA ALA A 8 -6.69 -11.91 -16.14
C ALA A 8 -5.77 -10.96 -15.33
N ASP A 9 -4.47 -10.94 -15.65
CA ASP A 9 -3.44 -10.10 -15.02
C ASP A 9 -3.62 -8.64 -15.46
N VAL A 10 -4.66 -8.02 -14.93
CA VAL A 10 -4.82 -6.58 -14.99
C VAL A 10 -3.85 -6.00 -13.97
N ASN A 11 -2.73 -5.49 -14.48
CA ASN A 11 -1.64 -4.92 -13.70
C ASN A 11 -2.17 -3.84 -12.73
N LEU A 12 -2.26 -4.16 -11.43
CA LEU A 12 -2.67 -3.23 -10.37
C LEU A 12 -1.81 -1.97 -10.38
N ALA A 13 -0.52 -2.10 -10.64
CA ALA A 13 0.40 -0.98 -10.74
C ALA A 13 0.03 -0.03 -11.89
N ALA A 14 -0.47 -0.53 -13.02
CA ALA A 14 -0.95 0.34 -14.09
C ALA A 14 -2.23 1.11 -13.69
N LYS A 15 -3.19 0.43 -13.03
CA LYS A 15 -4.47 1.04 -12.62
C LYS A 15 -4.33 2.04 -11.47
N LEU A 16 -3.39 1.79 -10.56
CA LEU A 16 -3.19 2.59 -9.35
C LEU A 16 -2.04 3.60 -9.49
N HIS A 17 -1.41 3.68 -10.68
CA HIS A 17 -0.31 4.60 -10.92
C HIS A 17 -0.76 6.07 -10.70
N PRO A 18 0.02 6.91 -9.99
CA PRO A 18 -0.38 8.29 -9.65
C PRO A 18 -0.70 9.17 -10.86
N LYS A 19 -0.08 8.91 -12.02
CA LYS A 19 -0.40 9.60 -13.29
C LYS A 19 -1.89 9.51 -13.70
N GLY A 20 -2.63 8.51 -13.21
CA GLY A 20 -4.06 8.38 -13.45
C GLY A 20 -4.95 9.25 -12.54
N PHE A 21 -4.38 9.89 -11.51
CA PHE A 21 -5.13 10.56 -10.45
C PHE A 21 -4.52 11.93 -10.12
N THR A 22 -5.12 13.02 -10.61
CA THR A 22 -4.60 14.39 -10.38
C THR A 22 -4.63 14.81 -8.91
N GLU A 23 -5.59 14.29 -8.14
CA GLU A 23 -5.76 14.62 -6.72
C GLU A 23 -4.99 13.68 -5.78
N MET A 24 -4.24 12.70 -6.32
CA MET A 24 -3.45 11.80 -5.48
C MET A 24 -2.24 12.53 -4.92
N SER A 25 -2.16 12.61 -3.59
CA SER A 25 -1.00 13.19 -2.93
C SER A 25 0.26 12.34 -3.13
N GLY A 26 1.44 12.97 -3.11
CA GLY A 26 2.72 12.25 -3.20
C GLY A 26 2.90 11.20 -2.10
N LYS A 27 2.40 11.46 -0.89
CA LYS A 27 2.41 10.49 0.22
C LYS A 27 1.53 9.28 -0.08
N MET A 28 0.34 9.49 -0.64
CA MET A 28 -0.53 8.37 -1.06
C MET A 28 0.12 7.57 -2.20
N ALA A 29 0.74 8.25 -3.17
CA ALA A 29 1.48 7.59 -4.25
C ALA A 29 2.62 6.71 -3.71
N ALA A 30 3.38 7.18 -2.72
CA ALA A 30 4.45 6.43 -2.07
C ALA A 30 3.91 5.20 -1.31
N ILE A 31 2.78 5.34 -0.60
CA ILE A 31 2.11 4.21 0.09
C ILE A 31 1.67 3.14 -0.91
N VAL A 32 1.02 3.53 -2.00
CA VAL A 32 0.56 2.61 -3.05
C VAL A 32 1.77 1.91 -3.70
N ALA A 33 2.81 2.67 -4.05
CA ALA A 33 4.03 2.12 -4.61
C ALA A 33 4.65 1.07 -3.67
N TYR A 34 4.75 1.37 -2.37
CA TYR A 34 5.25 0.43 -1.37
C TYR A 34 4.44 -0.87 -1.30
N VAL A 35 3.10 -0.78 -1.25
CA VAL A 35 2.21 -1.95 -1.19
C VAL A 35 2.33 -2.82 -2.45
N LEU A 36 2.52 -2.20 -3.62
CA LEU A 36 2.68 -2.91 -4.88
C LEU A 36 4.12 -3.43 -5.12
N GLY A 37 5.12 -2.88 -4.42
CA GLY A 37 6.53 -3.17 -4.68
C GLY A 37 7.12 -2.41 -5.85
N GLU A 38 6.61 -1.22 -6.06
CA GLU A 38 7.01 -0.32 -7.12
C GLU A 38 7.81 0.86 -6.55
N HIS A 39 8.56 1.52 -7.44
CA HIS A 39 9.47 2.62 -7.10
C HIS A 39 9.08 3.90 -7.86
N TRP A 40 7.92 4.47 -7.50
CA TRP A 40 7.34 5.61 -8.24
C TRP A 40 7.69 6.99 -7.67
N THR A 41 8.12 7.05 -6.41
CA THR A 41 8.33 8.29 -5.68
C THR A 41 9.74 8.33 -5.11
N ASP A 42 10.24 9.54 -4.92
CA ASP A 42 11.48 9.83 -4.19
C ASP A 42 11.18 10.97 -3.20
N PRO A 43 11.25 10.73 -1.87
CA PRO A 43 11.64 9.49 -1.21
C PRO A 43 10.59 8.36 -1.33
N GLU A 44 11.06 7.11 -1.28
CA GLU A 44 10.22 5.91 -1.21
C GLU A 44 10.11 5.38 0.23
N PHE A 45 9.01 4.67 0.54
CA PHE A 45 8.89 3.97 1.81
C PHE A 45 9.60 2.61 1.75
N ALA A 46 10.38 2.32 2.79
CA ALA A 46 10.99 1.02 3.03
C ALA A 46 10.11 0.13 3.90
N GLU A 47 9.35 0.70 4.83
CA GLU A 47 8.43 0.01 5.74
C GLU A 47 7.19 0.87 6.03
N LEU A 48 6.05 0.20 6.25
CA LEU A 48 4.84 0.79 6.81
C LEU A 48 4.38 -0.04 8.00
N HIS A 49 4.08 0.65 9.10
CA HIS A 49 3.57 0.04 10.32
C HIS A 49 2.25 0.68 10.73
N VAL A 50 1.24 -0.15 11.00
CA VAL A 50 0.07 0.25 11.76
C VAL A 50 0.35 -0.03 13.23
N THR A 51 0.40 1.00 14.04
CA THR A 51 0.68 0.91 15.48
C THR A 51 -0.54 0.39 16.25
N SER A 52 -0.33 -0.11 17.47
CA SER A 52 -1.40 -0.67 18.31
C SER A 52 -2.51 0.32 18.67
N ASP A 53 -2.21 1.62 18.66
CA ASP A 53 -3.15 2.73 18.87
C ASP A 53 -3.81 3.22 17.58
N GLY A 54 -3.55 2.59 16.43
CA GLY A 54 -4.25 2.82 15.17
C GLY A 54 -3.69 3.95 14.32
N PHE A 55 -2.46 4.40 14.56
CA PHE A 55 -1.73 5.28 13.65
C PHE A 55 -0.94 4.49 12.62
N VAL A 56 -0.57 5.17 11.54
CA VAL A 56 0.28 4.65 10.48
C VAL A 56 1.59 5.44 10.49
N LEU A 57 2.70 4.72 10.62
CA LEU A 57 4.05 5.26 10.53
C LEU A 57 4.75 4.65 9.32
N GLY A 58 5.54 5.48 8.63
CA GLY A 58 6.41 5.05 7.54
C GLY A 58 7.87 5.28 7.86
N ARG A 59 8.72 4.37 7.38
CA ARG A 59 10.17 4.58 7.30
C ARG A 59 10.53 4.82 5.85
N GLN A 60 11.17 5.94 5.54
CA GLN A 60 11.66 6.18 4.18
C GLN A 60 13.03 5.49 3.98
N VAL A 61 13.39 5.23 2.73
CA VAL A 61 14.74 4.71 2.43
C VAL A 61 15.79 5.73 2.88
N GLY A 62 16.78 5.26 3.64
CA GLY A 62 17.81 6.09 4.26
C GLY A 62 17.51 6.51 5.71
N ASP A 63 16.26 6.37 6.18
CA ASP A 63 15.92 6.62 7.57
C ASP A 63 16.39 5.49 8.49
N VAL A 64 16.84 5.87 9.69
CA VAL A 64 17.24 4.95 10.77
C VAL A 64 16.02 4.37 11.53
N GLY A 65 14.83 4.97 11.37
CA GLY A 65 13.59 4.53 12.03
C GLY A 65 12.33 5.09 11.36
N CYS A 66 11.15 4.66 11.83
CA CYS A 66 9.86 5.11 11.31
C CYS A 66 9.56 6.56 11.73
N ASN A 67 10.05 7.53 10.96
CA ASN A 67 9.95 8.96 11.27
C ASN A 67 8.75 9.66 10.61
N ASP A 68 8.13 9.06 9.59
CA ASP A 68 7.03 9.69 8.86
C ASP A 68 5.69 9.31 9.47
N TRP A 69 5.04 10.26 10.15
CA TRP A 69 3.66 10.10 10.58
C TRP A 69 2.72 10.32 9.40
N ILE A 70 1.98 9.26 9.03
CA ILE A 70 1.09 9.26 7.87
C ILE A 70 -0.32 9.71 8.27
N GLY A 71 -0.83 9.23 9.40
CA GLY A 71 -2.18 9.53 9.87
C GLY A 71 -2.80 8.36 10.63
N SER A 72 -4.13 8.35 10.75
CA SER A 72 -4.86 7.19 11.30
C SER A 72 -5.04 6.11 10.25
N VAL A 73 -5.10 4.84 10.67
CA VAL A 73 -5.41 3.72 9.77
C VAL A 73 -6.83 3.83 9.19
N GLN A 74 -7.76 4.43 9.93
CA GLN A 74 -9.14 4.65 9.46
C GLN A 74 -9.19 5.64 8.28
N ASP A 75 -8.38 6.70 8.33
CA ASP A 75 -8.27 7.65 7.23
C ASP A 75 -7.56 7.02 6.03
N LEU A 76 -6.53 6.21 6.27
CA LEU A 76 -5.85 5.48 5.21
C LEU A 76 -6.79 4.49 4.52
N ASP A 77 -7.53 3.66 5.28
CA ASP A 77 -8.49 2.69 4.74
C ASP A 77 -9.58 3.38 3.91
N ARG A 78 -10.05 4.55 4.36
CA ARG A 78 -11.01 5.37 3.60
C ARG A 78 -10.41 5.88 2.29
N ASN A 79 -9.18 6.40 2.32
CA ASN A 79 -8.50 6.93 1.14
C ASN A 79 -8.17 5.82 0.13
N VAL A 80 -7.69 4.67 0.60
CA VAL A 80 -7.47 3.46 -0.21
C VAL A 80 -8.79 3.03 -0.85
N SER A 81 -9.85 2.87 -0.08
CA SER A 81 -11.16 2.44 -0.59
C SER A 81 -11.69 3.36 -1.69
N ASN A 82 -11.55 4.68 -1.52
CA ASN A 82 -11.91 5.67 -2.54
C ASN A 82 -11.04 5.52 -3.80
N LEU A 83 -9.75 5.29 -3.64
CA LEU A 83 -8.83 5.09 -4.75
C LEU A 83 -9.16 3.81 -5.54
N LEU A 84 -9.35 2.66 -4.87
CA LEU A 84 -9.66 1.40 -5.54
C LEU A 84 -10.97 1.50 -6.33
N ARG A 85 -11.96 2.23 -5.79
CA ARG A 85 -13.21 2.53 -6.49
C ARG A 85 -12.99 3.46 -7.69
N ALA A 86 -12.21 4.53 -7.53
CA ALA A 86 -11.91 5.46 -8.62
C ALA A 86 -11.09 4.80 -9.75
N ALA A 87 -10.27 3.82 -9.42
CA ALA A 87 -9.52 2.98 -10.36
C ALA A 87 -10.36 1.89 -11.02
N GLU A 88 -11.64 1.77 -10.63
CA GLU A 88 -12.57 0.74 -11.11
C GLU A 88 -11.97 -0.66 -10.99
N LEU A 89 -11.41 -0.98 -9.81
CA LEU A 89 -10.92 -2.33 -9.54
C LEU A 89 -12.08 -3.33 -9.48
N THR A 90 -11.86 -4.51 -10.06
CA THR A 90 -12.79 -5.65 -9.91
C THR A 90 -12.66 -6.26 -8.50
N PRO A 91 -13.62 -7.09 -8.07
CA PRO A 91 -13.52 -7.79 -6.78
C PRO A 91 -12.23 -8.59 -6.61
N GLU A 92 -11.78 -9.27 -7.66
CA GLU A 92 -10.51 -10.05 -7.66
C GLU A 92 -9.30 -9.14 -7.49
N GLN A 93 -9.33 -7.95 -8.12
CA GLN A 93 -8.27 -6.96 -7.97
C GLN A 93 -8.23 -6.36 -6.56
N CYS A 94 -9.39 -6.14 -5.94
CA CYS A 94 -9.47 -5.72 -4.55
C CYS A 94 -8.90 -6.79 -3.60
N GLN A 95 -9.22 -8.07 -3.82
CA GLN A 95 -8.62 -9.18 -3.05
C GLN A 95 -7.09 -9.20 -3.19
N ASN A 96 -6.57 -9.06 -4.41
CA ASN A 96 -5.13 -8.98 -4.65
C ASN A 96 -4.49 -7.79 -3.92
N TRP A 97 -5.12 -6.62 -3.93
CA TRP A 97 -4.66 -5.46 -3.16
C TRP A 97 -4.60 -5.76 -1.66
N GLU A 98 -5.66 -6.33 -1.10
CA GLU A 98 -5.73 -6.66 0.33
C GLU A 98 -4.65 -7.68 0.75
N GLU A 99 -4.37 -8.68 -0.10
CA GLU A 99 -3.29 -9.64 0.14
C GLU A 99 -1.92 -8.96 0.13
N LEU A 100 -1.67 -8.07 -0.83
CA LEU A 100 -0.43 -7.31 -0.89
C LEU A 100 -0.28 -6.38 0.32
N TYR A 101 -1.35 -5.71 0.71
CA TYR A 101 -1.38 -4.82 1.88
C TYR A 101 -1.04 -5.61 3.15
N ARG A 102 -1.72 -6.73 3.41
CA ARG A 102 -1.45 -7.59 4.58
C ARG A 102 -0.03 -8.16 4.58
N ARG A 103 0.54 -8.45 3.41
CA ARG A 103 1.89 -9.01 3.30
C ARG A 103 2.97 -7.96 3.59
N ARG A 104 2.73 -6.70 3.24
CA ARG A 104 3.77 -5.65 3.30
C ARG A 104 3.60 -4.68 4.46
N VAL A 105 2.40 -4.47 4.95
CA VAL A 105 2.14 -3.55 6.06
C VAL A 105 2.09 -4.35 7.35
N THR A 106 3.01 -4.04 8.27
CA THR A 106 3.02 -4.68 9.60
C THR A 106 1.94 -4.06 10.48
N ASP A 107 0.98 -4.85 10.95
CA ASP A 107 -0.14 -4.38 11.77
C ASP A 107 -0.05 -4.88 13.22
N TRP A 108 0.30 -3.97 14.13
CA TRP A 108 0.50 -4.25 15.55
C TRP A 108 -0.79 -4.24 16.36
N ARG A 109 -1.94 -3.87 15.78
CA ARG A 109 -3.23 -3.79 16.53
C ARG A 109 -3.70 -5.14 17.07
N ASN A 110 -3.32 -6.22 16.40
CA ASN A 110 -3.70 -7.60 16.77
C ASN A 110 -2.51 -8.42 17.29
N GLY A 111 -1.44 -7.77 17.78
CA GLY A 111 -0.24 -8.44 18.27
C GLY A 111 0.73 -8.88 17.17
N GLY A 112 0.68 -8.24 16.00
CA GLY A 112 1.44 -8.58 14.79
C GLY A 112 2.93 -8.28 14.87
N GLY A 113 3.63 -9.07 15.67
CA GLY A 113 5.05 -9.38 15.50
C GLY A 113 5.24 -10.88 15.61
N GLN A 114 4.81 -11.65 14.61
CA GLN A 114 5.39 -12.96 14.40
C GLN A 114 6.69 -12.76 13.61
N ASP A 115 7.74 -12.47 14.37
CA ASP A 115 9.09 -13.03 14.28
C ASP A 115 10.09 -12.04 14.89
N GLY A 116 10.97 -12.57 15.75
CA GLY A 116 12.10 -11.86 16.35
C GLY A 116 13.36 -11.90 15.49
#